data_AF-A0A0J5GYR1-F1
#
_entry.id   AF-A0A0J5GYR1-F1
#
_cell.length_a   1.000
_cell.length_b   1.000
_cell.length_c   1.000
_cell.angle_alpha   90.00
_cell.angle_beta   90.00
_cell.angle_gamma   90.00
#
_symmetry.space_group_name_H-M   'P 1'
#
loop_
_entity.id
_entity.type
_entity.pdbx_description
1 polymer ?
#
loop_
_entity_poly.entity_id
_entity_poly.type
_entity_poly.pdbx_seq_one_letter_code
_entity_poly.pdbx_strand_id
1 'polypeptide(L)'
;MKRLLVLLLTMALLTACGNDSATNELNKNTDKAEAKTEDNSTPVSNDEEEEAPEVPNYYVAYSGDLNIANAKRYEYWAVVEDVMISEEEVKAIAHDVVENAKEEQKFNAIVVWLVDDERQVNNGYTIGKIEYAPEGDWAKAMDVKTGDYKTFEYAYNIGSPISGKLPKDMGEDYPTAEEFDIYYAWNDNVFQEGLEGDSAVQATADQFGISFEDADSIIQKVAFR
;
A
#
# COMPACT_ATOMS: atom_id res chain seq x y z
N MET A 1 31.75 5.66 12.08
CA MET A 1 31.08 5.94 13.36
C MET A 1 29.59 6.08 13.07
N LYS A 2 28.80 5.08 13.45
CA LYS A 2 27.35 5.03 13.21
C LYS A 2 26.66 6.07 14.10
N ARG A 3 25.94 7.03 13.51
CA ARG A 3 25.03 7.91 14.25
C ARG A 3 23.61 7.39 14.07
N LEU A 4 23.09 6.87 15.16
CA LEU A 4 21.71 6.46 15.38
C LEU A 4 20.87 7.75 15.48
N LEU A 5 20.08 8.07 14.46
CA LEU A 5 19.12 9.18 14.52
C LEU A 5 17.75 8.59 14.88
N VAL A 6 17.37 8.81 16.14
CA VAL A 6 16.03 8.48 16.66
C VAL A 6 15.14 9.68 16.37
N LEU A 7 14.23 9.54 15.41
CA LEU A 7 13.19 10.54 15.14
C LEU A 7 11.93 10.15 15.92
N LEU A 8 11.71 10.90 17.01
CA LEU A 8 10.54 10.82 17.88
C LEU A 8 9.50 11.81 17.34
N LEU A 9 8.51 11.32 16.59
CA LEU A 9 7.35 12.11 16.16
C LEU A 9 6.24 11.98 17.22
N THR A 10 6.16 12.96 18.12
CA THR A 10 5.05 13.10 19.07
C THR A 10 3.91 13.89 18.43
N MET A 11 2.85 13.20 17.99
CA MET A 11 1.57 13.85 17.65
C MET A 11 0.62 13.76 18.83
N ALA A 12 0.11 14.92 19.24
CA ALA A 12 -0.78 15.09 20.38
C ALA A 12 -2.21 14.63 20.07
N LEU A 13 -2.76 13.82 20.97
CA LEU A 13 -4.17 13.44 21.03
C LEU A 13 -5.03 14.64 21.42
N LEU A 14 -6.08 14.91 20.63
CA LEU A 14 -7.23 15.71 21.03
C LEU A 14 -8.44 14.80 21.16
N THR A 15 -8.78 14.47 22.39
CA THR A 15 -10.05 13.87 22.81
C THR A 15 -11.11 14.96 22.96
N ALA A 16 -12.24 14.79 22.26
CA ALA A 16 -13.48 15.49 22.58
C ALA A 16 -14.55 14.46 22.94
N CYS A 17 -14.88 14.40 24.24
CA CYS A 17 -16.04 13.70 24.76
C CYS A 17 -17.32 14.50 24.50
N GLY A 18 -18.41 13.81 24.21
CA GLY A 18 -19.76 14.38 24.10
C GLY A 18 -20.85 13.31 24.06
N ASN A 19 -21.11 12.74 25.24
CA ASN A 19 -22.36 12.07 25.65
C ASN A 19 -23.61 12.89 25.22
N ASP A 20 -24.84 12.37 25.05
CA ASP A 20 -25.53 11.28 25.72
C ASP A 20 -26.90 11.05 25.05
N SER A 21 -27.44 9.82 25.21
CA SER A 21 -28.85 9.52 25.53
C SER A 21 -29.93 9.70 24.43
N ALA A 22 -30.94 8.84 24.25
CA ALA A 22 -31.30 7.52 24.76
C ALA A 22 -32.61 7.11 24.05
N THR A 23 -32.83 5.79 23.90
CA THR A 23 -34.15 5.09 23.89
C THR A 23 -35.11 5.42 22.72
N ASN A 24 -36.02 4.56 22.24
CA ASN A 24 -36.72 3.44 22.85
C ASN A 24 -37.49 2.60 21.78
N GLU A 25 -37.80 1.36 22.17
CA GLU A 25 -38.88 0.42 21.75
C GLU A 25 -38.96 -0.16 20.31
N LEU A 26 -38.91 -1.49 20.09
CA LEU A 26 -39.89 -2.55 20.36
C LEU A 26 -41.19 -2.49 19.51
N ASN A 27 -41.28 -3.30 18.45
CA ASN A 27 -42.45 -4.14 18.12
C ASN A 27 -42.09 -5.09 16.94
N LYS A 28 -41.89 -6.40 17.12
CA LYS A 28 -42.83 -7.53 17.29
C LYS A 28 -43.69 -7.86 16.05
N ASN A 29 -43.46 -9.09 15.54
CA ASN A 29 -44.44 -10.04 14.98
C ASN A 29 -45.12 -9.69 13.63
N THR A 30 -45.44 -10.59 12.69
CA THR A 30 -45.36 -12.06 12.52
C THR A 30 -45.74 -12.39 11.07
N ASP A 31 -45.27 -13.54 10.58
CA ASP A 31 -45.94 -14.52 9.69
C ASP A 31 -46.73 -14.06 8.44
N LYS A 32 -46.36 -14.58 7.25
CA LYS A 32 -46.83 -15.89 6.69
C LYS A 32 -47.04 -15.88 5.16
N ALA A 33 -46.67 -17.03 4.57
CA ALA A 33 -47.14 -17.65 3.32
C ALA A 33 -46.73 -16.99 1.99
N GLU A 34 -45.82 -17.59 1.24
CA GLU A 34 -46.02 -18.70 0.28
C GLU A 34 -46.90 -18.34 -0.93
N ALA A 35 -46.25 -18.15 -2.08
CA ALA A 35 -46.80 -18.52 -3.37
C ALA A 35 -45.65 -19.01 -4.27
N LYS A 36 -45.64 -20.33 -4.50
CA LYS A 36 -44.89 -20.99 -5.57
C LYS A 36 -45.48 -20.54 -6.91
N THR A 37 -44.62 -20.10 -7.81
CA THR A 37 -44.86 -20.25 -9.25
C THR A 37 -43.56 -20.70 -9.88
N GLU A 38 -43.58 -21.93 -10.37
CA GLU A 38 -42.55 -22.52 -11.22
C GLU A 38 -42.56 -21.76 -12.54
N ASP A 39 -41.43 -21.14 -12.89
CA ASP A 39 -41.13 -20.82 -14.29
C ASP A 39 -39.76 -21.39 -14.63
N ASN A 40 -39.81 -22.30 -15.60
CA ASN A 40 -38.72 -23.13 -16.06
C ASN A 40 -37.94 -22.34 -17.10
N SER A 41 -37.05 -21.47 -16.64
CA SER A 41 -36.03 -20.85 -17.48
C SER A 41 -34.68 -21.44 -17.14
N THR A 42 -34.22 -22.34 -17.99
CA THR A 42 -32.84 -22.81 -18.07
C THR A 42 -31.91 -21.61 -18.08
N PRO A 43 -31.06 -21.38 -17.07
CA PRO A 43 -30.02 -20.37 -17.17
C PRO A 43 -28.96 -20.94 -18.11
N VAL A 44 -28.86 -20.36 -19.31
CA VAL A 44 -27.68 -20.53 -20.16
C VAL A 44 -26.56 -19.80 -19.42
N SER A 45 -25.76 -20.51 -18.64
CA SER A 45 -24.51 -19.96 -18.11
C SER A 45 -23.54 -19.82 -19.28
N ASN A 46 -23.44 -18.60 -19.80
CA ASN A 46 -22.22 -18.17 -20.46
C ASN A 46 -21.21 -17.92 -19.34
N ASP A 47 -20.58 -18.99 -18.86
CA ASP A 47 -19.36 -18.89 -18.09
C ASP A 47 -18.26 -18.51 -19.08
N GLU A 48 -18.15 -17.21 -19.37
CA GLU A 48 -16.92 -16.64 -19.93
C GLU A 48 -15.86 -16.86 -18.85
N GLU A 49 -14.99 -17.84 -19.11
CA GLU A 49 -13.82 -18.15 -18.28
C GLU A 49 -12.93 -16.91 -18.28
N GLU A 50 -13.12 -16.04 -17.28
CA GLU A 50 -12.32 -14.85 -17.07
C GLU A 50 -10.89 -15.30 -16.76
N GLU A 51 -10.01 -15.20 -17.76
CA GLU A 51 -8.60 -15.55 -17.60
C GLU A 51 -8.02 -14.67 -16.48
N ALA A 52 -7.39 -15.32 -15.50
CA ALA A 52 -6.74 -14.60 -14.40
C ALA A 52 -5.71 -13.61 -14.97
N PRO A 53 -5.61 -12.39 -14.41
CA PRO A 53 -4.69 -11.39 -14.90
C PRO A 53 -3.25 -11.91 -14.85
N GLU A 54 -2.49 -11.67 -15.92
CA GLU A 54 -1.06 -11.94 -15.94
C GLU A 54 -0.38 -11.11 -14.85
N VAL A 55 0.51 -11.74 -14.07
CA VAL A 55 1.25 -11.05 -13.01
C VAL A 55 2.35 -10.21 -13.68
N PRO A 56 2.38 -8.88 -13.52
CA PRO A 56 3.44 -8.03 -14.07
C PRO A 56 4.82 -8.40 -13.51
N ASN A 57 5.88 -7.96 -14.19
CA ASN A 57 7.23 -8.12 -13.68
C ASN A 57 7.48 -7.23 -12.45
N TYR A 58 7.98 -7.87 -11.40
CA TYR A 58 8.38 -7.22 -10.17
C TYR A 58 9.50 -8.03 -9.51
N TYR A 59 10.18 -7.45 -8.52
CA TYR A 59 11.07 -8.20 -7.63
C TYR A 59 10.91 -7.75 -6.18
N VAL A 60 11.13 -8.66 -5.24
CA VAL A 60 11.18 -8.35 -3.82
C VAL A 60 12.58 -7.82 -3.49
N ALA A 61 12.71 -6.51 -3.31
CA ALA A 61 13.97 -5.86 -2.95
C ALA A 61 14.35 -6.08 -1.48
N TYR A 62 13.36 -6.22 -0.60
CA TYR A 62 13.58 -6.45 0.82
C TYR A 62 12.42 -7.22 1.45
N SER A 63 12.76 -8.09 2.40
CA SER A 63 11.81 -8.78 3.27
C SER A 63 12.25 -8.61 4.73
N GLY A 64 11.31 -8.34 5.63
CA GLY A 64 11.59 -8.03 7.03
C GLY A 64 10.66 -8.74 8.02
N ASP A 65 11.15 -8.90 9.25
CA ASP A 65 10.37 -9.43 10.37
C ASP A 65 9.73 -8.29 11.17
N LEU A 66 8.40 -8.31 11.26
CA LEU A 66 7.60 -7.42 12.10
C LEU A 66 6.98 -8.17 13.30
N ASN A 67 7.62 -9.27 13.71
CA ASN A 67 7.14 -10.19 14.74
C ASN A 67 6.84 -9.45 16.06
N ILE A 68 5.71 -9.78 16.69
CA ILE A 68 5.33 -9.25 18.01
C ILE A 68 4.80 -10.38 18.88
N ALA A 69 5.33 -10.52 20.09
CA ALA A 69 4.99 -11.61 21.01
C ALA A 69 5.03 -12.98 20.30
N ASN A 70 3.88 -13.63 20.14
CA ASN A 70 3.73 -14.92 19.47
C ASN A 70 3.25 -14.81 18.00
N ALA A 71 2.96 -13.61 17.49
CA ALA A 71 2.53 -13.41 16.12
C ALA A 71 3.74 -13.25 15.18
N LYS A 72 3.79 -14.13 14.17
CA LYS A 72 4.76 -14.05 13.08
C LYS A 72 4.25 -13.12 11.98
N ARG A 73 4.84 -11.95 11.81
CA ARG A 73 4.41 -10.96 10.84
C ARG A 73 5.59 -10.59 9.96
N TYR A 74 5.35 -10.49 8.68
CA TYR A 74 6.40 -10.22 7.71
C TYR A 74 6.01 -9.04 6.82
N GLU A 75 7.01 -8.28 6.41
CA GLU A 75 6.88 -7.29 5.35
C GLU A 75 7.67 -7.72 4.13
N TYR A 76 7.13 -7.41 2.95
CA TYR A 76 7.79 -7.58 1.67
C TYR A 76 7.70 -6.26 0.91
N TRP A 77 8.83 -5.78 0.44
CA TRP A 77 8.96 -4.59 -0.37
C TRP A 77 9.21 -5.02 -1.81
N ALA A 78 8.17 -4.90 -2.63
CA ALA A 78 8.18 -5.29 -4.02
C ALA A 78 8.30 -4.04 -4.91
N VAL A 79 9.32 -4.05 -5.76
CA VAL A 79 9.59 -3.00 -6.74
C VAL A 79 8.98 -3.46 -8.06
N VAL A 80 8.10 -2.63 -8.63
CA VAL A 80 7.43 -2.91 -9.90
C VAL A 80 8.31 -2.38 -11.04
N GLU A 81 8.60 -3.22 -12.04
CA GLU A 81 9.48 -2.83 -13.15
C GLU A 81 8.76 -1.95 -14.19
N ASP A 82 7.57 -2.36 -14.62
CA ASP A 82 6.67 -1.51 -15.41
C ASP A 82 5.60 -0.94 -14.48
N VAL A 83 5.76 0.33 -14.10
CA VAL A 83 4.91 0.99 -13.12
C VAL A 83 3.51 1.33 -13.65
N MET A 84 3.27 1.22 -14.96
CA MET A 84 2.01 1.58 -15.61
C MET A 84 0.95 0.47 -15.51
N ILE A 85 0.77 -0.04 -14.29
CA ILE A 85 -0.14 -1.14 -13.95
C ILE A 85 -1.51 -0.66 -13.49
N SER A 86 -2.50 -1.52 -13.68
CA SER A 86 -3.87 -1.40 -13.18
C SER A 86 -4.03 -1.89 -11.75
N GLU A 87 -5.18 -1.62 -11.14
CA GLU A 87 -5.51 -2.15 -9.82
C GLU A 87 -5.51 -3.69 -9.77
N GLU A 88 -5.97 -4.36 -10.83
CA GLU A 88 -6.00 -5.83 -10.87
C GLU A 88 -4.58 -6.42 -10.95
N GLU A 89 -3.68 -5.76 -11.67
CA GLU A 89 -2.26 -6.11 -11.71
C GLU A 89 -1.56 -5.88 -10.35
N VAL A 90 -1.91 -4.80 -9.64
CA VAL A 90 -1.46 -4.58 -8.25
C VAL A 90 -1.90 -5.72 -7.33
N LYS A 91 -3.16 -6.15 -7.43
CA LYS A 91 -3.69 -7.28 -6.66
C LYS A 91 -2.99 -8.60 -7.04
N ALA A 92 -2.71 -8.80 -8.32
CA ALA A 92 -2.02 -9.99 -8.82
C ALA A 92 -0.60 -10.11 -8.24
N ILE A 93 0.17 -9.01 -8.21
CA ILE A 93 1.49 -8.98 -7.56
C ILE A 93 1.38 -9.31 -6.06
N ALA A 94 0.45 -8.66 -5.36
CA ALA A 94 0.28 -8.90 -3.93
C ALA A 94 -0.09 -10.36 -3.62
N HIS A 95 -0.96 -10.96 -4.47
CA HIS A 95 -1.33 -12.35 -4.36
C HIS A 95 -0.14 -13.28 -4.60
N ASP A 96 0.65 -13.03 -5.65
CA ASP A 96 1.84 -13.82 -5.98
C ASP A 96 2.87 -13.78 -4.84
N VAL A 97 3.17 -12.59 -4.28
CA VAL A 97 4.05 -12.44 -3.12
C VAL A 97 3.55 -13.25 -1.92
N VAL A 98 2.24 -13.20 -1.62
CA VAL A 98 1.65 -13.91 -0.49
C VAL A 98 1.67 -15.42 -0.69
N GLU A 99 1.37 -15.92 -1.89
CA GLU A 99 1.42 -17.35 -2.18
C GLU A 99 2.86 -17.89 -2.08
N ASN A 100 3.84 -17.18 -2.66
CA ASN A 100 5.26 -17.52 -2.51
C ASN A 100 5.67 -17.57 -1.03
N ALA A 101 5.24 -16.57 -0.23
CA ALA A 101 5.53 -16.56 1.21
C ALA A 101 4.87 -17.72 1.98
N LYS A 102 3.68 -18.19 1.56
CA LYS A 102 3.01 -19.36 2.16
C LYS A 102 3.79 -20.65 1.90
N GLU A 103 4.44 -20.76 0.75
CA GLU A 103 5.30 -21.91 0.42
C GLU A 103 6.58 -21.92 1.25
N GLU A 104 7.14 -20.74 1.53
CA GLU A 104 8.37 -20.59 2.32
C GLU A 104 8.14 -20.82 3.82
N GLN A 105 7.10 -20.22 4.41
CA GLN A 105 6.88 -20.26 5.84
C GLN A 105 5.45 -19.96 6.29
N LYS A 106 5.13 -20.44 7.49
CA LYS A 106 3.85 -20.12 8.16
C LYS A 106 3.93 -18.78 8.87
N PHE A 107 2.88 -17.97 8.73
CA PHE A 107 2.78 -16.63 9.30
C PHE A 107 1.41 -16.34 9.91
N ASN A 108 1.29 -15.20 10.58
CA ASN A 108 0.08 -14.63 11.15
C ASN A 108 -0.44 -13.41 10.38
N ALA A 109 0.43 -12.69 9.67
CA ALA A 109 0.05 -11.65 8.71
C ALA A 109 1.23 -11.32 7.77
N ILE A 110 0.91 -10.85 6.57
CA ILE A 110 1.87 -10.30 5.59
C ILE A 110 1.43 -8.91 5.16
N VAL A 111 2.37 -7.97 5.10
CA VAL A 111 2.18 -6.68 4.44
C VAL A 111 3.09 -6.64 3.22
N VAL A 112 2.52 -6.31 2.08
CA VAL A 112 3.23 -6.09 0.82
C VAL A 112 3.22 -4.58 0.57
N TRP A 113 4.40 -3.99 0.51
CA TRP A 113 4.62 -2.60 0.13
C TRP A 113 5.05 -2.59 -1.33
N LEU A 114 4.22 -2.01 -2.20
CA LEU A 114 4.54 -1.84 -3.61
C LEU A 114 5.08 -0.45 -3.89
N VAL A 115 6.23 -0.40 -4.53
CA VAL A 115 6.95 0.83 -4.86
C VAL A 115 7.35 0.87 -6.32
N ASP A 116 7.44 2.08 -6.84
CA ASP A 116 7.83 2.40 -8.21
C ASP A 116 9.34 2.63 -8.40
N ASP A 117 10.08 2.79 -7.31
CA ASP A 117 11.53 2.97 -7.32
C ASP A 117 12.15 2.26 -6.11
N GLU A 118 13.24 1.52 -6.32
CA GLU A 118 13.93 0.80 -5.24
C GLU A 118 14.45 1.72 -4.14
N ARG A 119 14.80 2.97 -4.45
CA ARG A 119 15.23 3.98 -3.46
C ARG A 119 14.13 4.33 -2.46
N GLN A 120 12.88 3.99 -2.77
CA GLN A 120 11.72 4.15 -1.90
C GLN A 120 11.59 3.03 -0.85
N VAL A 121 12.31 1.92 -0.99
CA VAL A 121 12.25 0.79 -0.05
C VAL A 121 12.58 1.26 1.38
N ASN A 122 11.72 0.91 2.34
CA ASN A 122 11.73 1.37 3.73
C ASN A 122 11.33 2.85 3.96
N ASN A 123 10.89 3.57 2.92
CA ASN A 123 10.50 5.00 3.00
C ASN A 123 9.01 5.25 2.70
N GLY A 124 8.17 4.22 2.80
CA GLY A 124 6.72 4.28 2.50
C GLY A 124 6.40 3.78 1.09
N TYR A 125 5.16 3.36 0.84
CA TYR A 125 4.74 2.85 -0.46
C TYR A 125 4.32 3.99 -1.41
N THR A 126 4.36 3.72 -2.71
CA THR A 126 3.98 4.68 -3.76
C THR A 126 2.94 4.11 -4.73
N ILE A 127 2.83 2.78 -4.82
CA ILE A 127 1.83 2.09 -5.65
C ILE A 127 0.73 1.48 -4.79
N GLY A 128 1.08 0.86 -3.67
CA GLY A 128 0.07 0.31 -2.78
C GLY A 128 0.63 -0.33 -1.51
N LYS A 129 -0.24 -0.46 -0.52
CA LYS A 129 -0.02 -1.23 0.70
C LYS A 129 -1.12 -2.28 0.80
N ILE A 130 -0.73 -3.54 0.75
CA ILE A 130 -1.66 -4.67 0.78
C ILE A 130 -1.36 -5.50 2.02
N GLU A 131 -2.37 -5.73 2.85
CA GLU A 131 -2.26 -6.57 4.03
C GLU A 131 -3.04 -7.86 3.80
N TYR A 132 -2.41 -9.01 4.06
CA TYR A 132 -3.04 -10.32 4.10
C TYR A 132 -3.05 -10.80 5.55
N ALA A 133 -4.21 -10.67 6.20
CA ALA A 133 -4.36 -10.82 7.65
C ALA A 133 -5.75 -11.36 8.02
N PRO A 134 -5.96 -11.86 9.26
CA PRO A 134 -7.26 -12.32 9.72
C PRO A 134 -8.32 -11.22 9.60
N GLU A 135 -9.41 -11.53 8.91
CA GLU A 135 -10.54 -10.62 8.65
C GLU A 135 -10.09 -9.29 8.01
N GLY A 136 -8.98 -9.33 7.26
CA GLY A 136 -8.39 -8.15 6.61
C GLY A 136 -7.79 -7.13 7.58
N ASP A 137 -7.60 -7.49 8.85
CA ASP A 137 -7.13 -6.58 9.89
C ASP A 137 -5.79 -7.04 10.45
N TRP A 138 -4.73 -6.29 10.13
CA TRP A 138 -3.37 -6.54 10.62
C TRP A 138 -3.28 -6.62 12.15
N ALA A 139 -4.13 -5.89 12.88
CA ALA A 139 -4.14 -5.90 14.33
C ALA A 139 -4.58 -7.26 14.91
N LYS A 140 -5.37 -8.04 14.16
CA LYS A 140 -5.87 -9.37 14.56
C LYS A 140 -4.87 -10.50 14.35
N ALA A 141 -3.65 -10.21 13.88
CA ALA A 141 -2.61 -11.23 13.67
C ALA A 141 -2.31 -12.08 14.92
N MET A 142 -2.50 -11.53 16.12
CA MET A 142 -2.28 -12.25 17.39
C MET A 142 -3.42 -13.20 17.78
N ASP A 143 -4.60 -13.05 17.17
CA ASP A 143 -5.81 -13.77 17.57
C ASP A 143 -5.93 -15.15 16.91
N VAL A 144 -5.11 -15.40 15.90
CA VAL A 144 -5.09 -16.66 15.14
C VAL A 144 -3.82 -17.46 15.42
N LYS A 145 -3.91 -18.78 15.22
CA LYS A 145 -2.74 -19.64 15.20
C LYS A 145 -1.96 -19.39 13.91
N THR A 146 -0.62 -19.29 14.02
CA THR A 146 0.27 -19.17 12.86
C THR A 146 -0.03 -20.26 11.81
N GLY A 147 -0.26 -19.85 10.56
CA GLY A 147 -0.60 -20.72 9.44
C GLY A 147 -2.06 -21.18 9.37
N ASP A 148 -2.96 -20.64 10.20
CA ASP A 148 -4.41 -20.84 10.04
C ASP A 148 -5.01 -19.69 9.22
N TYR A 149 -5.07 -19.88 7.90
CA TYR A 149 -5.48 -18.83 6.95
C TYR A 149 -6.99 -18.78 6.67
N LYS A 150 -7.83 -19.50 7.44
CA LYS A 150 -9.27 -19.67 7.15
C LYS A 150 -10.08 -18.38 7.12
N THR A 151 -9.69 -17.39 7.92
CA THR A 151 -10.36 -16.10 8.03
C THR A 151 -9.59 -14.99 7.35
N PHE A 152 -8.50 -15.30 6.64
CA PHE A 152 -7.65 -14.27 6.08
C PHE A 152 -8.31 -13.62 4.88
N GLU A 153 -8.20 -12.30 4.83
CA GLU A 153 -8.66 -11.49 3.72
C GLU A 153 -7.55 -10.52 3.35
N TYR A 154 -7.61 -10.04 2.10
CA TYR A 154 -6.75 -8.96 1.65
C TYR A 154 -7.41 -7.62 1.96
N ALA A 155 -6.68 -6.74 2.65
CA ALA A 155 -7.01 -5.33 2.76
C ALA A 155 -6.13 -4.54 1.81
N TYR A 156 -6.77 -3.89 0.84
CA TYR A 156 -6.11 -3.16 -0.24
C TYR A 156 -6.14 -1.65 0.04
N ASN A 157 -4.96 -1.04 0.05
CA ASN A 157 -4.79 0.40 -0.09
C ASN A 157 -3.97 0.63 -1.36
N ILE A 158 -4.67 0.92 -2.47
CA ILE A 158 -4.08 1.04 -3.81
C ILE A 158 -3.97 2.52 -4.16
N GLY A 159 -2.88 2.89 -4.83
CA GLY A 159 -2.49 4.25 -5.15
C GLY A 159 -1.53 4.83 -4.13
N SER A 160 -0.90 5.95 -4.49
CA SER A 160 -0.02 6.69 -3.59
C SER A 160 -0.76 7.15 -2.33
N PRO A 161 -0.13 7.12 -1.14
CA PRO A 161 -0.73 7.66 0.08
C PRO A 161 -1.00 9.17 0.00
N ILE A 162 -0.38 9.88 -0.95
CA ILE A 162 -0.50 11.32 -1.12
C ILE A 162 -1.59 11.69 -2.13
N SER A 163 -1.54 11.09 -3.33
CA SER A 163 -2.47 11.42 -4.41
C SER A 163 -3.70 10.51 -4.46
N GLY A 164 -3.61 9.30 -3.90
CA GLY A 164 -4.61 8.24 -4.05
C GLY A 164 -4.66 7.64 -5.45
N LYS A 165 -3.70 7.94 -6.33
CA LYS A 165 -3.67 7.50 -7.73
C LYS A 165 -2.58 6.48 -7.98
N LEU A 166 -2.78 5.63 -8.99
CA LEU A 166 -1.71 4.82 -9.57
C LEU A 166 -0.90 5.63 -10.59
N PRO A 167 0.35 5.24 -10.89
CA PRO A 167 1.16 5.85 -11.96
C PRO A 167 0.40 5.96 -13.28
N LYS A 168 -0.33 4.90 -13.65
CA LYS A 168 -1.15 4.83 -14.87
C LYS A 168 -2.23 5.91 -14.94
N ASP A 169 -2.82 6.29 -13.81
CA ASP A 169 -3.89 7.31 -13.72
C ASP A 169 -3.35 8.74 -13.80
N MET A 170 -2.04 8.91 -13.57
CA MET A 170 -1.36 10.19 -13.69
C MET A 170 -0.89 10.48 -15.13
N GLY A 171 -0.61 9.43 -15.91
CA GLY A 171 -0.20 9.57 -17.31
C GLY A 171 1.07 10.43 -17.44
N GLU A 172 0.99 11.53 -18.20
CA GLU A 172 2.12 12.45 -18.41
C GLU A 172 2.55 13.22 -17.14
N ASP A 173 1.66 13.32 -16.14
CA ASP A 173 1.97 13.94 -14.85
C ASP A 173 2.80 13.01 -13.94
N TYR A 174 2.96 11.73 -14.32
CA TYR A 174 3.83 10.82 -13.57
C TYR A 174 5.31 11.19 -13.78
N PRO A 175 6.17 11.11 -12.75
CA PRO A 175 7.59 11.42 -12.89
C PRO A 175 8.31 10.50 -13.87
N THR A 176 9.22 11.09 -14.63
CA THR A 176 10.21 10.37 -15.43
C THR A 176 11.37 9.87 -14.56
N ALA A 177 12.18 8.96 -15.09
CA ALA A 177 13.39 8.47 -14.41
C ALA A 177 14.37 9.62 -14.05
N GLU A 178 14.53 10.60 -14.93
CA GLU A 178 15.37 11.78 -14.67
C GLU A 178 14.82 12.65 -13.55
N GLU A 179 13.50 12.83 -13.49
CA GLU A 179 12.84 13.55 -12.40
C GLU A 179 13.00 12.82 -11.05
N PHE A 180 12.96 11.48 -11.05
CA PHE A 180 13.30 10.69 -9.87
C PHE A 180 14.75 10.90 -9.43
N ASP A 181 15.71 10.90 -10.37
CA ASP A 181 17.12 11.13 -10.04
C ASP A 181 17.35 12.51 -9.40
N ILE A 182 16.66 13.54 -9.90
CA ILE A 182 16.68 14.88 -9.31
C ILE A 182 16.10 14.86 -7.90
N TYR A 183 14.94 14.24 -7.70
CA TYR A 183 14.30 14.14 -6.38
C TYR A 183 15.18 13.43 -5.36
N TYR A 184 15.79 12.28 -5.72
CA TYR A 184 16.62 11.53 -4.78
C TYR A 184 17.96 12.22 -4.51
N ALA A 185 18.51 12.99 -5.47
CA ALA A 185 19.65 13.86 -5.18
C ALA A 185 19.29 14.98 -4.19
N TRP A 186 18.09 15.58 -4.31
CA TRP A 186 17.59 16.51 -3.31
C TRP A 186 17.41 15.84 -1.95
N ASN A 187 16.85 14.63 -1.92
CA ASN A 187 16.69 13.86 -0.68
C ASN A 187 18.04 13.59 0.00
N ASP A 188 19.09 13.25 -0.75
CA ASP A 188 20.44 13.07 -0.23
C ASP A 188 21.02 14.39 0.31
N ASN A 189 20.84 15.50 -0.42
CA ASN A 189 21.23 16.83 0.04
C ASN A 189 20.56 17.20 1.38
N VAL A 190 19.29 16.85 1.57
CA VAL A 190 18.57 17.11 2.83
C VAL A 190 19.03 16.16 3.95
N PHE A 191 18.98 14.85 3.72
CA PHE A 191 19.08 13.86 4.81
C PHE A 191 20.50 13.34 5.05
N GLN A 192 21.39 13.40 4.06
CA GLN A 192 22.80 12.98 4.21
C GLN A 192 23.72 14.17 4.45
N GLU A 193 23.56 15.24 3.66
CA GLU A 193 24.41 16.43 3.76
C GLU A 193 23.88 17.47 4.76
N GLY A 194 22.61 17.36 5.18
CA GLY A 194 22.01 18.24 6.18
C GLY A 194 21.74 19.66 5.66
N LEU A 195 21.54 19.81 4.35
CA LEU A 195 21.09 21.07 3.77
C LEU A 195 19.60 21.28 4.06
N GLU A 196 19.22 22.54 4.30
CA GLU A 196 17.84 22.89 4.64
C GLU A 196 17.20 23.77 3.55
N GLY A 197 15.91 23.53 3.29
CA GLY A 197 15.06 24.33 2.41
C GLY A 197 15.70 24.62 1.05
N ASP A 198 15.68 25.90 0.66
CA ASP A 198 16.18 26.39 -0.63
C ASP A 198 17.65 26.03 -0.89
N SER A 199 18.48 25.83 0.16
CA SER A 199 19.89 25.46 -0.07
C SER A 199 20.03 24.05 -0.65
N ALA A 200 19.16 23.12 -0.25
CA ALA A 200 19.15 21.77 -0.82
C ALA A 200 18.63 21.77 -2.26
N VAL A 201 17.61 22.60 -2.55
CA VAL A 201 17.07 22.77 -3.90
C VAL A 201 18.12 23.38 -4.82
N GLN A 202 18.80 24.45 -4.39
CA GLN A 202 19.86 25.08 -5.18
C GLN A 202 21.03 24.14 -5.45
N ALA A 203 21.48 23.38 -4.44
CA ALA A 203 22.56 22.40 -4.62
C ALA A 203 22.17 21.31 -5.64
N THR A 204 20.90 20.90 -5.64
CA THR A 204 20.37 19.93 -6.61
C THR A 204 20.31 20.55 -8.01
N ALA A 205 19.81 21.78 -8.14
CA ALA A 205 19.78 22.50 -9.40
C ALA A 205 21.18 22.63 -10.02
N ASP A 206 22.18 23.02 -9.20
CA ASP A 206 23.57 23.13 -9.62
C ASP A 206 24.16 21.78 -10.08
N GLN A 207 23.80 20.69 -9.40
CA GLN A 207 24.25 19.33 -9.74
C GLN A 207 23.76 18.88 -11.12
N PHE A 208 22.51 19.20 -11.47
CA PHE A 208 21.90 18.79 -12.74
C PHE A 208 22.00 19.86 -13.84
N GLY A 209 22.52 21.06 -13.53
CA GLY A 209 22.65 22.15 -14.50
C GLY A 209 21.29 22.71 -14.95
N ILE A 210 20.28 22.67 -14.08
CA ILE A 210 18.93 23.19 -14.31
C ILE A 210 18.68 24.44 -13.47
N SER A 211 17.56 25.14 -13.71
CA SER A 211 17.19 26.28 -12.87
C SER A 211 16.72 25.81 -11.49
N PHE A 212 16.77 26.71 -10.50
CA PHE A 212 16.20 26.46 -9.18
C PHE A 212 14.70 26.12 -9.30
N GLU A 213 13.98 26.89 -10.13
CA GLU A 213 12.55 26.72 -10.34
C GLU A 213 12.20 25.37 -10.96
N ASP A 214 13.01 24.89 -11.93
CA ASP A 214 12.84 23.57 -12.52
C ASP A 214 13.08 22.47 -11.47
N ALA A 215 14.14 22.60 -10.67
CA ALA A 215 14.45 21.64 -9.62
C ALA A 215 13.33 21.57 -8.57
N ASP A 216 12.87 22.72 -8.06
CA ASP A 216 11.77 22.79 -7.10
C ASP A 216 10.50 22.16 -7.68
N SER A 217 10.11 22.52 -8.91
CA SER A 217 8.92 21.96 -9.56
C SER A 217 9.00 20.43 -9.70
N ILE A 218 10.17 19.90 -10.07
CA ILE A 218 10.39 18.46 -10.19
C ILE A 218 10.31 17.78 -8.82
N ILE A 219 10.95 18.35 -7.80
CA ILE A 219 10.91 17.82 -6.43
C ILE A 219 9.47 17.74 -5.93
N GLN A 220 8.68 18.80 -6.13
CA GLN A 220 7.25 18.80 -5.78
C GLN A 220 6.49 17.73 -6.57
N LYS A 221 6.71 17.62 -7.89
CA LYS A 221 6.05 16.61 -8.73
C LYS A 221 6.29 15.20 -8.19
N VAL A 222 7.55 14.85 -7.88
CA VAL A 222 7.88 13.52 -7.36
C VAL A 222 7.35 13.30 -5.94
N ALA A 223 7.41 14.30 -5.08
CA ALA A 223 6.94 14.22 -3.69
C ALA A 223 5.42 14.03 -3.57
N PHE A 224 4.65 14.54 -4.54
CA PHE A 224 3.19 14.53 -4.54
C PHE A 224 2.57 13.56 -5.56
N ARG A 225 3.38 12.67 -6.17
CA ARG A 225 2.88 11.56 -6.97
C ARG A 225 2.05 10.62 -6.11
#